data_AF-A0A935PGX2-F1
#
_entry.id   AF-A0A935PGX2-F1
#
_cell.length_a   1.000
_cell.length_b   1.000
_cell.length_c   1.000
_cell.angle_alpha   90.00
_cell.angle_beta   90.00
_cell.angle_gamma   90.00
#
_symmetry.space_group_name_H-M   'P 1'
#
loop_
_entity.id
_entity.type
_entity.pdbx_description
1 polymer ?
#
loop_
_entity_poly.entity_id
_entity_poly.type
_entity_poly.pdbx_seq_one_letter_code
_entity_poly.pdbx_strand_id
1 'polypeptide(L)'
;MTSEVRHSADLILFDSSIVGGSGKVANPEDLAACVGCAGTTDFLIAGGLNPENVRYALPFGPWGVDVQSGVEFPVGSHQKSAARIRAFVDSVRGGAGRS
;
A
#
# COMPACT_ATOMS: atom_id res chain seq x y z
N MET A 1 25.83 -10.12 28.70
CA MET A 1 25.66 -10.63 27.32
C MET A 1 24.17 -10.58 27.01
N THR A 2 23.69 -9.43 26.58
CA THR A 2 22.31 -9.21 26.14
C THR A 2 22.44 -8.46 24.82
N SER A 3 22.37 -9.20 23.72
CA SER A 3 22.26 -8.58 22.41
C SER A 3 20.92 -7.85 22.37
N GLU A 4 20.94 -6.52 22.37
CA GLU A 4 19.77 -5.76 21.97
C GLU A 4 19.43 -6.18 20.54
N VAL A 5 18.27 -6.81 20.37
CA VAL A 5 17.69 -7.02 19.05
C VAL A 5 17.30 -5.63 18.56
N ARG A 6 18.13 -5.03 17.70
CA ARG A 6 17.84 -3.76 17.03
C ARG A 6 16.55 -3.90 16.22
N HIS A 7 15.43 -3.46 16.77
CA HIS A 7 14.20 -3.25 16.01
C HIS A 7 14.36 -1.90 15.32
N SER A 8 14.72 -1.91 14.02
CA SER A 8 14.96 -0.65 13.29
C SER A 8 13.68 0.14 13.02
N ALA A 9 12.52 -0.54 12.98
CA ALA A 9 11.21 0.06 12.79
C ALA A 9 10.11 -0.92 13.25
N ASP A 10 8.98 -0.38 13.72
CA ASP A 10 7.78 -1.17 14.04
C ASP A 10 6.99 -1.58 12.79
N LEU A 11 7.08 -0.78 11.72
CA LEU A 11 6.45 -1.00 10.42
C LEU A 11 7.38 -0.52 9.30
N ILE A 12 7.39 -1.24 8.18
CA ILE A 12 8.11 -0.85 6.95
C ILE A 12 7.11 -0.39 5.90
N LEU A 13 7.33 0.77 5.27
CA LEU A 13 6.53 1.24 4.14
C LEU A 13 7.26 0.94 2.83
N PHE A 14 6.69 0.07 2.00
CA PHE A 14 7.18 -0.16 0.65
C PHE A 14 6.43 0.72 -0.35
N ASP A 15 7.11 1.73 -0.87
CA ASP A 15 6.62 2.53 -1.99
C ASP A 15 7.06 1.90 -3.31
N SER A 16 6.11 1.27 -3.97
CA SER A 16 6.31 0.56 -5.24
C SER A 16 6.27 1.47 -6.47
N SER A 17 6.07 2.78 -6.28
CA SER A 17 6.03 3.71 -7.40
C SER A 17 7.46 4.09 -7.83
N ILE A 18 7.90 3.58 -8.99
CA ILE A 18 9.09 4.11 -9.70
C ILE A 18 8.90 5.61 -10.00
N VAL A 19 7.64 6.07 -10.07
CA VAL A 19 7.25 7.49 -10.17
C VAL A 19 5.94 7.71 -9.39
N GLY A 20 6.00 8.37 -8.24
CA GLY A 20 4.81 8.77 -7.47
C GLY A 20 3.83 9.57 -8.32
N GLY A 21 2.52 9.33 -8.16
CA GLY A 21 1.46 10.05 -8.89
C GLY A 21 1.18 9.61 -10.33
N SER A 22 1.84 8.57 -10.84
CA SER A 22 1.66 8.10 -12.24
C SER A 22 0.41 7.24 -12.48
N GLY A 23 -0.26 6.76 -11.42
CA GLY A 23 -1.40 5.83 -11.52
C GLY A 23 -1.04 4.45 -12.06
N LYS A 24 0.26 4.14 -12.23
CA LYS A 24 0.74 2.81 -12.63
C LYS A 24 0.98 1.97 -11.38
N VAL A 25 0.44 0.76 -11.41
CA VAL A 25 0.53 -0.24 -10.33
C VAL A 25 1.98 -0.70 -10.21
N ALA A 26 2.40 -1.03 -8.99
CA ALA A 26 3.50 -1.97 -8.77
C ALA A 26 3.29 -3.20 -9.64
N ASN A 27 4.29 -3.64 -10.40
CA ASN A 27 4.16 -4.96 -10.99
C ASN A 27 4.14 -5.99 -9.84
N PRO A 28 3.40 -7.10 -9.95
CA PRO A 28 3.34 -8.13 -8.91
C PRO A 28 4.73 -8.64 -8.48
N GLU A 29 5.71 -8.60 -9.38
CA GLU A 29 7.11 -8.93 -9.12
C GLU A 29 7.77 -7.95 -8.11
N ASP A 30 7.50 -6.65 -8.22
CA ASP A 30 8.02 -5.63 -7.30
C ASP A 30 7.43 -5.82 -5.90
N LEU A 31 6.13 -6.10 -5.81
CA LEU A 31 5.46 -6.38 -4.55
C LEU A 31 5.99 -7.66 -3.89
N ALA A 32 6.23 -8.72 -4.68
CA ALA A 32 6.80 -9.96 -4.18
C ALA A 32 8.23 -9.76 -3.62
N ALA A 33 9.04 -8.93 -4.28
CA ALA A 33 10.37 -8.57 -3.79
C ALA A 33 10.31 -7.82 -2.45
N CYS A 34 9.36 -6.89 -2.31
CA CYS A 34 9.14 -6.16 -1.05
C CYS A 34 8.79 -7.10 0.12
N VAL A 35 7.93 -8.08 -0.10
CA VAL A 35 7.59 -9.10 0.93
C VAL A 35 8.85 -9.83 1.41
N GLY A 36 9.75 -10.21 0.48
CA GLY A 36 11.01 -10.86 0.84
C GLY A 36 11.94 -9.99 1.70
N CYS A 37 11.89 -8.66 1.54
CA CYS A 37 12.73 -7.72 2.28
C CYS A 37 12.24 -7.43 3.70
N ALA A 38 10.94 -7.56 3.98
CA ALA A 38 10.37 -7.28 5.31
C ALA A 38 10.81 -8.27 6.39
N GLY A 39 11.14 -9.50 6.00
CA GLY A 39 11.45 -10.56 6.94
C GLY A 39 10.28 -10.84 7.87
N THR A 40 10.49 -10.64 9.18
CA THR A 40 9.44 -10.80 10.21
C THR A 40 8.79 -9.47 10.62
N THR A 41 9.13 -8.36 9.98
CA THR A 41 8.60 -7.03 10.31
C THR A 41 7.30 -6.81 9.57
N ASP A 42 6.28 -6.30 10.25
CA ASP A 42 5.03 -5.90 9.61
C ASP A 42 5.30 -4.78 8.59
N PHE A 43 4.52 -4.75 7.51
CA PHE A 43 4.74 -3.80 6.43
C PHE A 43 3.45 -3.24 5.82
N LEU A 44 3.59 -2.05 5.26
CA LEU A 44 2.60 -1.31 4.50
C LEU A 44 2.99 -1.29 3.02
N ILE A 45 2.01 -1.38 2.12
CA ILE A 45 2.22 -1.17 0.68
C ILE A 45 1.68 0.20 0.27
N ALA A 46 2.50 0.97 -0.43
CA ALA A 46 2.19 2.27 -1.02
C ALA A 46 2.59 2.32 -2.51
N GLY A 47 2.34 3.46 -3.13
CA GLY A 47 2.76 3.74 -4.51
C GLY A 47 1.66 3.46 -5.52
N GLY A 48 1.09 4.54 -6.07
CA GLY A 48 0.12 4.43 -7.17
C GLY A 48 -1.21 3.73 -6.85
N LEU A 49 -1.50 3.43 -5.58
CA LEU A 49 -2.73 2.75 -5.18
C LEU A 49 -3.96 3.64 -5.41
N ASN A 50 -5.06 3.03 -5.83
CA ASN A 50 -6.36 3.65 -6.09
C ASN A 50 -7.50 2.63 -5.85
N PRO A 51 -8.78 3.05 -5.85
CA PRO A 51 -9.90 2.14 -5.61
C PRO A 51 -9.96 0.95 -6.57
N GLU A 52 -9.44 1.09 -7.79
CA GLU A 52 -9.51 0.07 -8.83
C GLU A 52 -8.43 -1.03 -8.68
N ASN A 53 -7.26 -0.67 -8.12
CA ASN A 53 -6.08 -1.53 -8.07
C ASN A 53 -5.68 -2.01 -6.66
N VAL A 54 -6.18 -1.39 -5.58
CA VAL A 54 -5.72 -1.70 -4.21
C VAL A 54 -5.91 -3.18 -3.82
N ARG A 55 -6.94 -3.83 -4.36
CA ARG A 55 -7.19 -5.26 -4.17
C ARG A 55 -6.05 -6.17 -4.63
N TYR A 56 -5.20 -5.73 -5.56
CA TYR A 56 -4.06 -6.52 -6.03
C TYR A 56 -2.91 -6.55 -5.01
N ALA A 57 -2.87 -5.60 -4.06
CA ALA A 57 -1.87 -5.59 -3.00
C ALA A 57 -2.25 -6.51 -1.82
N LEU A 58 -3.54 -6.82 -1.62
CA LEU A 58 -4.01 -7.57 -0.46
C LEU A 58 -3.48 -9.02 -0.38
N PRO A 59 -3.36 -9.79 -1.48
CA PRO A 59 -2.82 -11.15 -1.43
C PRO A 59 -1.37 -11.26 -0.95
N PHE A 60 -0.62 -10.15 -0.95
CA PHE A 60 0.74 -10.10 -0.41
C PHE A 60 0.77 -10.05 1.13
N GLY A 61 -0.39 -9.99 1.78
CA GLY A 61 -0.51 -9.99 3.23
C GLY A 61 0.11 -8.79 3.94
N PRO A 62 -0.01 -7.55 3.43
CA PRO A 62 0.48 -6.39 4.16
C PRO A 62 -0.33 -6.18 5.45
N TRP A 63 0.31 -5.60 6.45
CA TRP A 63 -0.39 -5.10 7.64
C TRP A 63 -1.40 -4.00 7.27
N GLY A 64 -1.11 -3.22 6.22
CA GLY A 64 -2.01 -2.20 5.69
C GLY A 64 -1.56 -1.63 4.34
N VAL A 65 -2.36 -0.72 3.81
CA VAL A 65 -2.08 -0.02 2.55
C VAL A 65 -2.12 1.49 2.77
N ASP A 66 -1.23 2.21 2.09
CA ASP A 66 -1.16 3.67 2.13
C ASP A 66 -1.53 4.27 0.77
N VAL A 67 -2.34 5.33 0.79
CA VAL A 67 -2.83 5.98 -0.43
C VAL A 67 -2.74 7.49 -0.34
N GLN A 68 -2.07 8.08 -1.33
CA GLN A 68 -1.96 9.52 -1.51
C GLN A 68 -2.81 9.96 -2.71
N SER A 69 -2.28 9.93 -3.93
CA SER A 69 -2.89 10.57 -5.10
C SER A 69 -4.07 9.81 -5.71
N GLY A 70 -4.16 8.48 -5.54
CA GLY A 70 -5.25 7.70 -6.14
C GLY A 70 -6.66 8.00 -5.59
N VAL A 71 -6.73 8.72 -4.48
CA VAL A 71 -7.99 9.23 -3.89
C VAL A 71 -8.19 10.74 -4.06
N GLU A 72 -7.34 11.41 -4.84
CA GLU A 72 -7.54 12.81 -5.22
C GLU A 72 -8.53 12.96 -6.37
N PHE A 73 -9.04 14.18 -6.58
CA PHE A 73 -9.81 14.48 -7.79
C PHE A 73 -8.91 14.32 -9.03
N PRO A 74 -9.46 13.84 -10.18
CA PRO A 74 -8.66 13.51 -11.36
C PRO A 74 -7.87 14.68 -12.00
N VAL A 75 -8.21 15.93 -11.68
CA VAL A 75 -7.61 17.11 -12.31
C VAL A 75 -7.27 18.19 -11.27
N GLY A 76 -6.00 18.60 -11.24
CA GLY A 76 -5.54 19.95 -10.92
C GLY A 76 -5.72 20.51 -9.49
N SER A 77 -6.32 19.77 -8.56
CA SER A 77 -6.64 20.32 -7.24
C SER A 77 -5.72 19.84 -6.11
N HIS A 78 -5.03 18.70 -6.26
CA HIS A 78 -4.41 17.95 -5.14
C HIS A 78 -5.33 17.76 -3.93
N GLN A 79 -6.64 17.89 -4.14
CA GLN A 79 -7.64 17.76 -3.10
C GLN A 79 -8.14 16.32 -3.07
N LYS A 80 -8.26 15.79 -1.86
CA LYS A 80 -8.83 14.48 -1.62
C LYS A 80 -10.33 14.48 -1.97
N SER A 81 -10.76 13.46 -2.71
CA SER A 81 -12.18 13.24 -2.99
C SER A 81 -12.75 12.28 -1.94
N ALA A 82 -13.71 12.76 -1.14
CA ALA A 82 -14.39 11.92 -0.15
C ALA A 82 -15.06 10.69 -0.78
N ALA A 83 -15.55 10.81 -2.02
CA ALA A 83 -16.13 9.68 -2.76
C ALA A 83 -15.06 8.63 -3.10
N ARG A 84 -13.87 9.05 -3.55
CA ARG A 84 -12.78 8.12 -3.87
C ARG A 84 -12.16 7.51 -2.61
N ILE A 85 -12.06 8.25 -1.51
CA ILE A 85 -11.64 7.70 -0.21
C ILE A 85 -12.58 6.57 0.21
N ARG A 86 -13.90 6.79 0.15
CA ARG A 86 -14.89 5.73 0.48
C ARG A 86 -14.71 4.52 -0.43
N ALA A 87 -14.65 4.74 -1.74
CA ALA A 87 -14.44 3.65 -2.69
C ALA A 87 -13.13 2.89 -2.42
N PHE A 88 -12.05 3.57 -2.05
CA PHE A 88 -10.79 2.93 -1.68
C PHE A 88 -10.94 2.03 -0.45
N VAL A 89 -11.54 2.55 0.63
CA VAL A 89 -11.78 1.79 1.86
C VAL A 89 -12.70 0.61 1.60
N ASP A 90 -13.74 0.78 0.78
CA ASP A 90 -14.67 -0.28 0.41
C ASP A 90 -13.96 -1.36 -0.42
N SER A 91 -13.09 -0.99 -1.36
CA SER A 91 -12.27 -1.95 -2.12
C SER A 91 -11.31 -2.75 -1.21
N VAL A 92 -10.72 -2.11 -0.20
CA VAL A 92 -9.87 -2.79 0.79
C VAL A 92 -10.69 -3.78 1.62
N ARG A 93 -11.82 -3.32 2.18
CA ARG A 93 -12.66 -4.13 3.09
C ARG A 93 -13.41 -5.24 2.37
N GLY A 94 -13.86 -5.00 1.14
CA GLY A 94 -14.53 -5.99 0.29
C GLY A 94 -13.58 -7.10 -0.19
N GLY A 95 -12.28 -6.80 -0.29
CA GLY A 95 -11.23 -7.80 -0.54
C GLY A 95 -10.76 -8.54 0.73
N ALA A 96 -10.84 -7.89 1.90
CA ALA A 96 -10.48 -8.46 3.20
C ALA A 96 -11.54 -9.41 3.79
N GLY A 97 -12.28 -10.12 2.93
CA GLY A 97 -13.23 -11.15 3.31
C GLY A 97 -12.53 -12.27 4.10
N ARG A 98 -12.82 -12.30 5.40
CA ARG A 98 -12.48 -13.33 6.39
C ARG A 98 -12.28 -14.71 5.76
N SER A 99 -11.03 -15.18 5.71
CA SER A 99 -10.68 -16.60 5.72
C SER A 99 -10.05 -16.94 7.07
#